data_AF-A0A227KQS1-F1
#
_entry.id   AF-A0A227KQS1-F1
#
_cell.length_a   1.000
_cell.length_b   1.000
_cell.length_c   1.000
_cell.angle_alpha   90.00
_cell.angle_beta   90.00
_cell.angle_gamma   90.00
#
_symmetry.space_group_name_H-M   'P 1'
#
loop_
_entity.id
_entity.type
_entity.pdbx_description
1 polymer ?
#
loop_
_entity_poly.entity_id
_entity_poly.type
_entity_poly.pdbx_seq_one_letter_code
_entity_poly.pdbx_strand_id
1 'polypeptide(L)'
;MYAQEPNLKQIRLKRVAEKLGCSVQRVYELMEEDKEFPIPTRYTARWVSFFECEIDAYIIKKAARTTGESIESLTERLLKASVFCYEYNKRVNKIKPAEVA
;
A
#
# COMPACT_ATOMS: atom_id res chain seq x y z
N MET A 1 7.63 -3.65 -29.19
CA MET A 1 6.71 -4.20 -28.18
C MET A 1 6.83 -3.33 -26.95
N TYR A 2 5.83 -2.49 -26.66
CA TYR A 2 5.84 -1.73 -25.41
C TYR A 2 5.61 -2.74 -24.28
N ALA A 3 6.58 -2.87 -23.38
CA ALA A 3 6.40 -3.62 -22.15
C ALA A 3 5.12 -3.09 -21.49
N GLN A 4 4.16 -3.98 -21.23
CA GLN A 4 2.96 -3.65 -20.48
C GLN A 4 3.45 -3.12 -19.14
N GLU A 5 3.42 -1.80 -18.94
CA GLU A 5 3.81 -1.20 -17.67
C GLU A 5 2.99 -1.90 -16.58
N PRO A 6 3.62 -2.29 -15.45
CA PRO A 6 2.88 -2.94 -14.38
C PRO A 6 1.70 -2.02 -14.05
N ASN A 7 0.48 -2.53 -14.23
CA ASN A 7 -0.73 -1.72 -14.11
C ASN A 7 -0.85 -1.28 -12.65
N LEU A 8 -0.29 -0.10 -12.34
CA LEU A 8 -0.12 0.37 -10.97
C LEU A 8 -1.50 0.64 -10.41
N LYS A 9 -1.91 -0.22 -9.48
CA LYS A 9 -3.24 -0.16 -8.89
C LYS A 9 -3.43 1.16 -8.15
N GLN A 10 -4.46 1.89 -8.56
CA GLN A 10 -4.87 3.11 -7.89
C GLN A 10 -5.97 2.82 -6.86
N ILE A 11 -5.90 3.51 -5.73
CA ILE A 11 -6.84 3.40 -4.62
C ILE A 11 -7.41 4.77 -4.26
N ARG A 12 -8.68 4.79 -3.83
CA ARG A 12 -9.36 6.02 -3.38
C ARG A 12 -9.11 6.28 -1.90
N LEU A 13 -9.40 7.52 -1.46
CA LEU A 13 -9.27 7.97 -0.07
C LEU A 13 -9.77 6.97 0.99
N LYS A 14 -10.95 6.38 0.80
CA LYS A 14 -11.49 5.41 1.77
C LYS A 14 -10.53 4.23 1.98
N ARG A 15 -9.96 3.71 0.89
CA ARG A 15 -9.03 2.58 0.96
C ARG A 15 -7.67 3.00 1.52
N VAL A 16 -7.23 4.23 1.27
CA VAL A 16 -6.04 4.81 1.89
C VAL A 16 -6.22 4.90 3.41
N ALA A 17 -7.36 5.41 3.87
CA ALA A 17 -7.70 5.52 5.28
C ALA A 17 -7.74 4.14 5.97
N GLU A 18 -8.34 3.14 5.32
CA GLU A 18 -8.33 1.74 5.78
C GLU A 18 -6.90 1.19 5.93
N LYS A 19 -6.01 1.45 4.96
CA LYS A 19 -4.61 1.01 5.02
C LYS A 19 -3.81 1.68 6.13
N LEU A 20 -4.06 2.97 6.36
CA LEU A 20 -3.41 3.74 7.43
C LEU A 20 -4.01 3.47 8.81
N GLY A 21 -5.16 2.80 8.89
CA GLY A 21 -5.88 2.60 10.14
C GLY A 21 -6.43 3.90 10.75
N CYS A 22 -6.79 4.89 9.92
CA CYS A 22 -7.25 6.20 10.37
C CYS A 22 -8.55 6.65 9.67
N SER A 23 -9.08 7.82 10.06
CA SER A 23 -10.26 8.41 9.41
C SER A 23 -9.89 9.07 8.08
N VAL A 24 -10.85 9.19 7.15
CA VAL A 24 -10.64 9.94 5.89
C VAL A 24 -10.23 11.38 6.16
N GLN A 25 -10.77 12.00 7.21
CA GLN A 25 -10.38 13.34 7.64
C GLN A 25 -8.89 13.40 8.00
N ARG A 26 -8.37 12.41 8.73
CA ARG A 26 -6.94 12.34 9.07
C ARG A 26 -6.06 12.18 7.83
N VAL A 27 -6.56 11.54 6.78
CA VAL A 27 -5.83 11.48 5.49
C VAL A 27 -5.72 12.87 4.87
N TYR A 28 -6.78 13.67 4.86
CA TYR A 28 -6.71 15.05 4.38
C TYR A 28 -5.72 15.90 5.20
N GLU A 29 -5.74 15.78 6.52
CA GLU A 29 -4.77 16.46 7.39
C GLU A 29 -3.34 16.05 7.05
N LEU A 30 -3.07 14.75 6.84
CA LEU A 30 -1.75 14.26 6.44
C LEU A 30 -1.30 14.81 5.09
N MET A 31 -2.22 15.01 4.15
CA MET A 31 -1.90 15.62 2.84
C MET A 31 -1.46 17.09 2.96
N GLU A 32 -1.85 17.78 4.03
CA GLU A 32 -1.49 19.18 4.29
C GLU A 32 -0.26 19.30 5.22
N GLU A 33 -0.18 18.44 6.24
CA GLU A 33 0.85 18.46 7.28
C GLU A 33 2.17 17.80 6.85
N ASP A 34 2.08 16.66 6.16
CA ASP A 34 3.23 15.77 5.90
C ASP A 34 3.71 15.88 4.46
N LYS A 35 4.86 16.53 4.28
CA LYS A 35 5.48 16.74 2.95
C LYS A 35 5.89 15.44 2.24
N GLU A 36 5.99 14.34 2.98
CA GLU A 36 6.32 13.03 2.41
C GLU A 36 5.08 12.19 2.11
N PHE A 37 3.89 12.71 2.41
CA PHE A 37 2.66 12.03 2.06
C PHE A 37 2.51 11.92 0.54
N PRO A 38 2.06 10.77 0.00
CA PRO A 38 1.91 10.58 -1.44
C PRO A 38 1.03 11.62 -2.12
N ILE A 39 1.43 12.06 -3.31
CA ILE A 39 0.72 13.09 -4.07
C ILE A 39 -0.49 12.43 -4.76
N PRO A 40 -1.72 12.93 -4.51
CA PRO A 40 -2.90 12.38 -5.16
C PRO A 40 -2.92 12.69 -6.66
N THR A 41 -3.37 11.73 -7.46
CA THR A 41 -3.90 12.00 -8.80
C THR A 41 -5.28 12.62 -8.65
N ARG A 42 -5.43 13.88 -9.07
CA ARG A 42 -6.71 14.60 -9.03
C ARG A 42 -7.40 14.53 -10.38
N TYR A 43 -8.59 13.98 -10.41
CA TYR A 43 -9.46 14.00 -11.58
C TYR A 43 -10.47 15.15 -11.51
N THR A 44 -11.00 15.40 -10.31
CA THR A 44 -11.84 16.56 -9.98
C THR A 44 -11.56 17.01 -8.55
N ALA A 45 -12.14 18.13 -8.11
CA ALA A 45 -12.02 18.62 -6.74
C ALA A 45 -12.44 17.58 -5.66
N ARG A 46 -13.38 16.69 -5.99
CA ARG A 46 -13.90 15.66 -5.07
C ARG A 46 -13.41 14.25 -5.39
N TRP A 47 -12.75 14.06 -6.53
CA TRP A 47 -12.37 12.74 -7.02
C TRP A 47 -10.85 12.65 -7.15
N VAL A 48 -10.25 12.01 -6.14
CA VAL A 48 -8.81 11.84 -5.99
C VAL A 48 -8.47 10.37 -5.77
N SER A 49 -7.37 9.94 -6.37
CA SER A 49 -6.79 8.60 -6.21
C SER A 49 -5.30 8.69 -5.87
N PHE A 50 -4.77 7.60 -5.35
CA PHE A 50 -3.35 7.43 -5.02
C PHE A 50 -2.87 6.11 -5.61
N PHE A 51 -1.60 6.03 -5.97
CA PHE A 51 -1.02 4.73 -6.29
C PHE A 51 -0.85 3.93 -5.00
N GLU A 52 -1.32 2.68 -5.00
CA GLU A 52 -1.30 1.83 -3.81
C GLU A 52 0.12 1.58 -3.31
N CYS A 53 1.08 1.46 -4.23
CA CYS A 53 2.50 1.28 -3.91
C CYS A 53 3.13 2.49 -3.19
N GLU A 54 2.71 3.72 -3.52
CA GLU A 54 3.22 4.92 -2.84
C GLU A 54 2.71 5.02 -1.40
N ILE A 55 1.44 4.64 -1.18
CA ILE A 55 0.85 4.55 0.16
C ILE A 55 1.57 3.48 0.99
N ASP A 56 1.85 2.31 0.40
CA ASP A 56 2.59 1.24 1.08
C ASP A 56 4.01 1.67 1.43
N ALA A 57 4.70 2.34 0.51
CA ALA A 57 6.03 2.89 0.77
C ALA A 57 6.02 3.95 1.88
N TYR A 58 5.01 4.83 1.89
CA TYR A 58 4.81 5.81 2.95
C TYR A 58 4.65 5.14 4.33
N ILE A 59 3.81 4.09 4.41
CA ILE A 59 3.59 3.33 5.64
C ILE A 59 4.90 2.72 6.15
N ILE A 60 5.69 2.10 5.27
CA ILE A 60 6.97 1.47 5.64
C ILE A 60 7.97 2.52 6.13
N LYS A 61 8.09 3.66 5.44
CA LYS A 61 8.96 4.76 5.87
C LYS A 61 8.56 5.31 7.24
N LYS A 62 7.26 5.48 7.47
CA LYS A 62 6.74 5.95 8.76
C LYS A 62 6.97 4.95 9.87
N ALA A 63 6.80 3.66 9.59
CA ALA A 63 7.12 2.58 10.52
C ALA A 63 8.61 2.59 10.88
N ALA A 64 9.51 2.65 9.89
CA ALA A 64 10.96 2.73 10.08
C ALA A 64 11.37 3.89 11.01
N ARG A 65 10.79 5.07 10.79
CA ARG A 65 11.04 6.25 11.65
C ARG A 65 10.57 6.06 13.09
N THR A 66 9.45 5.36 13.27
CA THR A 66 8.83 5.16 14.59
C THR A 66 9.54 4.07 15.39
N THR A 67 9.97 3.00 14.73
CA THR A 67 10.64 1.86 15.38
C THR A 67 12.15 2.02 15.45
N GLY A 68 12.74 2.93 14.67
CA GLY A 68 14.19 3.07 14.52
C GLY A 68 14.82 1.95 13.69
N GLU A 69 14.01 1.11 13.04
CA GLU A 69 14.49 0.04 12.15
C GLU A 69 14.80 0.57 10.75
N SER A 70 15.71 -0.10 10.04
CA SER A 70 15.95 0.22 8.63
C SER A 70 14.77 -0.20 7.75
N ILE A 71 14.60 0.49 6.63
CA ILE A 71 13.54 0.19 5.65
C ILE A 71 13.72 -1.23 5.10
N GLU A 72 14.96 -1.65 4.85
CA GLU A 72 15.30 -2.98 4.34
C GLU A 72 14.90 -4.09 5.31
N SER A 73 15.10 -3.87 6.61
CA SER A 73 14.71 -4.85 7.62
C SER A 73 13.19 -5.03 7.69
N LEU A 74 12.45 -3.92 7.64
CA LEU A 74 10.99 -3.96 7.65
C LEU A 74 10.42 -4.58 6.37
N THR A 75 10.98 -4.28 5.19
CA THR A 75 10.53 -4.90 3.94
C THR A 75 10.84 -6.39 3.90
N GLU A 76 11.99 -6.83 4.42
CA GLU A 76 12.32 -8.25 4.53
C GLU A 76 11.35 -8.98 5.48
N ARG A 77 11.02 -8.39 6.63
CA ARG A 77 10.01 -8.93 7.56
C ARG A 77 8.65 -9.09 6.89
N LEU A 78 8.20 -8.07 6.16
CA LEU A 78 6.94 -8.09 5.43
C LEU A 78 6.94 -9.16 4.32
N LEU A 79 8.05 -9.32 3.60
CA LEU A 79 8.21 -10.36 2.59
C LEU A 79 8.13 -11.76 3.20
N LYS A 80 8.82 -12.00 4.32
CA LYS A 80 8.75 -13.28 5.03
C LYS A 80 7.32 -13.58 5.51
N ALA A 81 6.63 -12.58 6.05
CA ALA A 81 5.24 -12.71 6.48
C ALA A 81 4.29 -13.00 5.31
N SER A 82 4.46 -12.35 4.15
CA SER A 82 3.60 -12.56 2.98
C SER A 82 3.76 -13.97 2.41
N VAL A 83 5.00 -14.47 2.31
CA VAL A 83 5.30 -15.85 1.89
C VAL A 83 4.66 -16.86 2.85
N PHE A 84 4.81 -16.65 4.16
CA PHE A 84 4.18 -17.50 5.17
C PHE A 84 2.65 -17.54 5.03
N CYS A 85 2.01 -16.36 4.93
CA CYS A 85 0.56 -16.26 4.78
C CYS A 85 0.07 -16.95 3.50
N TYR A 86 0.82 -16.85 2.41
CA TYR A 86 0.50 -17.54 1.16
C TYR A 86 0.56 -19.06 1.33
N GLU A 87 1.67 -19.59 1.86
CA GLU A 87 1.83 -21.03 2.08
C GLU A 87 0.80 -21.58 3.07
N TYR A 88 0.50 -20.84 4.13
CA TYR A 88 -0.55 -21.19 5.09
C TYR A 88 -1.92 -21.26 4.40
N ASN A 89 -2.29 -20.22 3.64
CA ASN A 89 -3.56 -20.20 2.92
C ASN A 89 -3.67 -21.31 1.87
N LYS A 90 -2.58 -21.64 1.16
CA LYS A 90 -2.53 -22.76 0.22
C LYS A 90 -2.84 -24.09 0.90
N ARG A 91 -2.28 -24.32 2.10
CA ARG A 91 -2.49 -25.54 2.90
C ARG A 91 -3.90 -25.63 3.48
N VAL A 92 -4.42 -24.53 4.04
CA VAL A 92 -5.69 -24.51 4.78
C VAL A 92 -6.89 -24.38 3.86
N ASN A 93 -6.83 -23.47 2.88
CA ASN A 93 -7.98 -23.10 2.07
C ASN A 93 -8.06 -23.84 0.72
N LYS A 94 -7.16 -24.80 0.44
CA LYS A 94 -7.05 -25.50 -0.85
C LYS A 94 -7.26 -24.55 -2.04
N ILE A 95 -6.60 -23.39 -2.01
CA ILE A 95 -6.77 -22.37 -3.04
C ILE A 95 -6.36 -23.02 -4.37
N LYS A 96 -7.33 -23.27 -5.25
CA LYS A 96 -7.03 -23.57 -6.65
C LYS A 96 -6.25 -22.38 -7.18
N PRO A 97 -5.08 -22.58 -7.82
CA PRO A 97 -4.34 -21.47 -8.38
C PRO A 97 -5.29 -20.67 -9.27
N ALA A 98 -5.33 -19.35 -9.09
CA ALA A 98 -6.01 -18.50 -10.04
C ALA A 98 -5.40 -18.80 -11.41
N GLU A 99 -6.21 -19.30 -12.34
CA GLU A 99 -5.81 -19.46 -13.72
C GLU A 99 -5.39 -18.07 -14.22
N VAL A 100 -4.07 -17.90 -14.36
CA VAL A 100 -3.50 -16.78 -15.07
C VAL A 100 -3.82 -17.05 -16.54
N ALA A 101 -4.90 -16.45 -17.01
CA ALA A 101 -5.25 -16.34 -18.42
C ALA A 101 -4.59 -15.09 -19.03
#